data_AF-A0A914CB23-F1
#
_entry.id   AF-A0A914CB23-F1
#
_cell.length_a   1.000
_cell.length_b   1.000
_cell.length_c   1.000
_cell.angle_alpha   90.00
_cell.angle_beta   90.00
_cell.angle_gamma   90.00
#
_symmetry.space_group_name_H-M   'P 1'
#
loop_
_entity.id
_entity.type
_entity.pdbx_description
1 polymer ?
#
loop_
_entity_poly.entity_id
_entity_poly.type
_entity_poly.pdbx_seq_one_letter_code
_entity_poly.pdbx_strand_id
1 'polypeptide(L)' 'MSGNFIDLNKIALHEIGHHLGIPDDYGRWGSVMHTDFKPYYDKLGNYIRPILGPDDIENAQRLYGVRNVVGEPFRKS' A
#
# COMPACT_ATOMS: atom_id res chain seq x y z
N MET A 1 3.03 6.80 -27.44
CA MET A 1 2.79 7.98 -26.60
C MET A 1 3.32 7.68 -25.20
N SER A 2 4.53 8.14 -24.85
CA SER A 2 5.05 8.04 -23.49
C SER A 2 4.60 9.27 -22.71
N GLY A 3 3.32 9.30 -22.33
CA GLY A 3 2.87 10.23 -21.30
C GLY A 3 3.40 9.72 -19.97
N ASN A 4 4.11 10.57 -19.23
CA ASN A 4 4.28 10.35 -17.79
C ASN A 4 2.90 10.56 -17.15
N PHE A 5 2.04 9.56 -17.29
CA PHE A 5 0.78 9.53 -16.56
C PHE A 5 1.12 9.41 -15.10
N ILE A 6 0.45 10.17 -14.24
CA ILE A 6 0.57 10.06 -12.80
C ILE A 6 -0.69 9.38 -12.31
N ASP A 7 -0.57 8.23 -11.64
CA ASP A 7 -1.72 7.61 -10.97
C ASP A 7 -1.91 8.22 -9.59
N LEU A 8 -2.84 9.17 -9.53
CA LEU A 8 -3.22 9.86 -8.31
C LEU A 8 -3.71 8.90 -7.22
N ASN A 9 -4.33 7.77 -7.57
CA ASN A 9 -4.83 6.82 -6.59
C ASN A 9 -3.69 6.11 -5.85
N LYS A 10 -2.64 5.71 -6.58
CA LYS A 10 -1.45 5.10 -5.98
C LYS A 10 -0.68 6.08 -5.10
N ILE A 11 -0.48 7.31 -5.57
CA ILE A 11 0.19 8.36 -4.77
C ILE A 11 -0.61 8.66 -3.51
N ALA A 12 -1.93 8.87 -3.64
CA ALA A 12 -2.77 9.12 -2.48
C ALA A 12 -2.69 8.00 -1.45
N LEU A 13 -2.68 6.73 -1.88
CA LEU A 13 -2.56 5.60 -0.97
C LEU A 13 -1.19 5.55 -0.26
N HIS A 14 -0.10 5.87 -0.97
CA HIS A 14 1.25 5.99 -0.39
C HIS A 14 1.31 7.09 0.68
N GLU A 15 0.83 8.29 0.35
CA GLU A 15 0.82 9.43 1.28
C GLU A 15 -0.11 9.21 2.49
N ILE A 16 -1.25 8.53 2.29
CA ILE A 16 -2.10 8.10 3.40
C ILE A 16 -1.34 7.13 4.31
N GLY A 17 -0.55 6.22 3.76
CA GLY A 17 0.31 5.33 4.54
C GLY A 17 1.27 6.09 5.45
N HIS A 18 1.96 7.11 4.93
CA HIS A 18 2.79 8.00 5.74
C HIS A 18 2.01 8.79 6.79
N HIS A 19 0.83 9.29 6.43
CA HIS A 19 -0.05 9.98 7.39
C HIS A 19 -0.49 9.05 8.54
N LEU A 20 -0.60 7.75 8.27
CA LEU A 20 -0.85 6.69 9.24
C LEU A 20 0.43 6.14 9.91
N GLY A 21 1.60 6.76 9.67
CA GLY A 21 2.86 6.38 10.31
C GLY A 21 3.52 5.12 9.75
N ILE A 22 3.09 4.63 8.57
CA ILE A 22 3.74 3.51 7.88
C ILE A 22 4.99 4.06 7.16
N PRO A 23 6.19 3.49 7.40
CA PRO A 23 7.40 3.91 6.73
C PRO A 23 7.47 3.40 5.29
N ASP A 24 8.37 3.97 4.51
CA ASP A 24 8.74 3.45 3.19
C ASP A 24 9.18 1.97 3.25
N ASP A 25 8.90 1.23 2.18
CA ASP A 25 9.44 -0.11 1.95
C ASP A 25 10.45 -0.09 0.79
N TYR A 26 11.71 -0.37 1.07
CA TYR A 26 12.79 -0.44 0.06
C TYR A 26 13.13 -1.87 -0.37
N GLY A 27 12.52 -2.88 0.28
CA GLY A 27 12.90 -4.28 0.15
C GLY A 27 11.96 -5.11 -0.69
N ARG A 28 10.69 -4.70 -0.85
CA ARG A 28 9.66 -5.57 -1.44
C ARG A 28 8.88 -4.95 -2.59
N TRP A 29 9.19 -5.51 -3.76
CA TRP A 29 8.55 -5.24 -5.03
C TRP A 29 7.03 -5.54 -4.98
N GLY A 30 6.22 -4.50 -4.81
CA GLY A 30 4.75 -4.60 -4.82
C GLY A 30 4.04 -3.94 -3.64
N SER A 31 4.78 -3.50 -2.62
CA SER A 31 4.24 -2.63 -1.57
C SER A 31 3.78 -1.29 -2.16
N VAL A 32 2.69 -0.74 -1.62
CA VAL A 32 2.28 0.64 -1.96
C VAL A 32 3.20 1.69 -1.33
N MET A 33 3.88 1.32 -0.25
CA MET A 33 4.91 2.11 0.41
C MET A 33 6.27 1.99 -0.27
N HIS A 34 6.35 1.28 -1.40
CA HIS A 34 7.58 1.20 -2.17
C HIS A 34 7.90 2.53 -2.86
N THR A 35 9.11 3.04 -2.62
CA THR A 35 9.59 4.34 -3.14
C THR A 35 9.71 4.35 -4.65
N ASP A 36 10.08 3.22 -5.26
CA ASP A 36 10.16 3.15 -6.72
C ASP A 36 8.81 3.06 -7.41
N PHE A 37 8.69 3.90 -8.43
CA PHE A 37 7.55 4.02 -9.30
C PHE A 37 7.42 2.81 -10.27
N LYS A 38 6.36 2.00 -10.13
CA LYS A 38 6.04 0.89 -11.06
C LYS A 38 4.99 1.24 -12.12
N PRO A 39 5.04 0.64 -13.32
CA PRO A 39 4.05 0.87 -14.38
C PRO A 39 2.61 0.65 -13.88
N TYR A 40 1.74 1.61 -14.18
CA TYR A 40 0.32 1.60 -13.78
C TYR A 40 -0.56 0.66 -14.62
N TYR A 41 0.02 0.13 -15.69
CA TYR A 41 -0.65 -0.72 -16.64
C TYR A 41 0.19 -1.96 -16.90
N ASP A 42 -0.47 -3.10 -17.08
CA ASP A 42 0.20 -4.31 -17.55
C ASP A 42 0.62 -4.17 -19.03
N LYS A 43 1.26 -5.19 -19.58
CA LYS A 43 1.71 -5.20 -20.98
C LYS A 43 0.56 -5.11 -21.99
N LEU A 44 -0.68 -5.33 -21.55
CA LEU A 44 -1.89 -5.28 -22.37
C LEU A 44 -2.63 -3.95 -22.21
N GLY A 45 -2.13 -3.03 -21.37
CA GLY A 45 -2.76 -1.73 -21.11
C GLY A 45 -3.87 -1.79 -20.05
N ASN A 46 -4.01 -2.87 -19.29
CA ASN A 46 -4.98 -2.94 -18.20
C ASN A 46 -4.43 -2.26 -16.95
N TYR A 47 -5.25 -1.43 -16.32
CA TYR A 47 -4.88 -0.76 -15.08
C TYR A 47 -4.59 -1.75 -13.96
N ILE A 48 -3.41 -1.64 -13.35
CA ILE A 48 -3.03 -2.43 -12.19
C ILE A 48 -3.42 -1.64 -10.94
N ARG A 49 -4.54 -2.04 -10.32
CA ARG A 49 -4.99 -1.42 -9.07
C ARG A 49 -3.91 -1.61 -7.99
N PRO A 50 -3.58 -0.55 -7.21
CA PRO A 50 -2.70 -0.71 -6.06
C PRO A 50 -3.39 -1.57 -4.99
N ILE A 51 -2.67 -2.57 -4.50
CA ILE A 51 -3.14 -3.50 -3.45
C ILE A 51 -2.14 -3.39 -2.30
N LEU A 52 -2.64 -3.41 -1.06
CA LEU A 52 -1.78 -3.49 0.12
C LEU A 52 -1.01 -4.80 0.09
N GLY A 53 0.32 -4.70 0.09
CA GLY A 53 1.19 -5.86 0.27
C GLY A 53 1.09 -6.42 1.69
N PRO A 54 1.56 -7.66 1.91
CA PRO A 54 1.61 -8.25 3.25
C PRO A 54 2.28 -7.36 4.30
N ASP A 55 3.29 -6.58 3.91
CA ASP A 55 4.05 -5.72 4.83
C ASP A 55 3.37 -4.40 5.14
N ASP A 56 2.64 -3.86 4.15
CA ASP A 56 1.77 -2.70 4.39
C ASP A 56 0.71 -3.08 5.43
N ILE A 57 0.18 -4.32 5.33
CA ILE A 57 -0.76 -4.90 6.30
C ILE A 57 -0.08 -5.13 7.65
N GLU A 58 1.08 -5.77 7.69
CA GLU A 58 1.81 -6.06 8.94
C GLU A 58 2.19 -4.77 9.68
N ASN A 59 2.69 -3.76 8.96
CA ASN A 59 3.01 -2.47 9.56
C ASN A 59 1.78 -1.75 10.09
N ALA A 60 0.68 -1.74 9.32
CA ALA A 60 -0.58 -1.19 9.80
C ALA A 60 -1.08 -1.94 11.05
N GLN A 61 -1.00 -3.27 11.07
CA GLN A 61 -1.39 -4.09 12.21
C GLN A 61 -0.46 -3.91 13.42
N ARG A 62 0.83 -3.66 13.21
CA ARG A 62 1.78 -3.35 14.28
C ARG A 62 1.45 -2.03 14.97
N LEU A 63 0.98 -1.04 14.22
CA LEU A 63 0.62 0.30 14.73
C LEU A 63 -0.78 0.31 15.36
N TYR A 64 -1.75 -0.34 14.72
CA TYR A 64 -3.17 -0.20 15.05
C TYR A 64 -3.83 -1.49 15.56
N GLY A 65 -3.11 -2.60 15.58
CA GLY A 65 -3.61 -3.93 15.88
C GLY A 65 -4.32 -4.60 14.69
N VAL A 66 -4.61 -5.89 14.85
CA VAL A 66 -5.42 -6.63 13.86
C VAL A 66 -6.86 -6.15 13.96
N ARG A 67 -7.48 -5.88 12.80
CA ARG A 67 -8.91 -5.56 12.76
C ARG A 67 -9.68 -6.74 13.34
N ASN A 68 -10.34 -6.54 14.48
CA ASN A 68 -11.30 -7.51 14.96
C ASN A 68 -12.46 -7.55 13.98
N VAL A 69 -12.68 -8.71 13.36
CA VAL A 69 -13.95 -8.98 12.72
C VAL A 69 -14.99 -8.95 13.83
N VAL A 70 -16.09 -8.22 13.62
CA VAL A 70 -17.10 -7.92 14.65
C VAL A 70 -17.43 -9.19 15.47
N GLY A 71 -17.07 -9.18 16.76
CA GLY A 71 -17.23 -10.32 17.67
C GLY A 71 -15.99 -10.68 18.50
N GLU A 72 -14.79 -10.28 18.08
CA GLU A 72 -13.54 -10.57 18.81
C GLU A 72 -13.04 -9.33 19.60
N PRO A 73 -12.66 -9.45 20.87
CA PRO A 73 -12.08 -8.33 21.63
C PRO A 73 -10.66 -8.01 21.14
N PHE A 74 -10.34 -6.72 21.09
CA PHE A 74 -8.99 -6.22 20.77
C PHE A 74 -7.97 -6.80 21.74
N ARG A 75 -7.06 -7.63 21.23
CA ARG A 75 -5.94 -8.17 22.00
C ARG A 75 -4.68 -7.38 21.66
N LYS A 76 -4.23 -6.57 22.62
CA LYS A 76 -2.89 -5.99 22.62
C LYS A 76 -1.92 -7.07 23.12
N SER A 77 -0.93 -7.43 22.31
CA SER A 77 0.24 -8.23 22.73
C SER A 77 1.15 -7.40 23.62
#